data_AF-A0A7J9X976-F1
#
_entry.id   AF-A0A7J9X976-F1
#
_cell.length_a   1.000
_cell.length_b   1.000
_cell.length_c   1.000
_cell.angle_alpha   90.00
_cell.angle_beta   90.00
_cell.angle_gamma   90.00
#
_symmetry.space_group_name_H-M   'P 1'
#
loop_
_entity.id
_entity.type
_entity.pdbx_description
1 polymer ?
#
loop_
_entity_poly.entity_id
_entity_poly.type
_entity_poly.pdbx_seq_one_letter_code
_entity_poly.pdbx_strand_id
1 'polypeptide(L)'
;MGPVYPEDGPPARPPNYCEIHLGGEPEELTAELYTVWSAGFADPEAQINLKVDRDWLVEYLRDFGHEPTGRFPDASPLIDELIHRGLLLEFDPEAGDLEQLLSRHRLYPRALGLGSTVHERELFGIGYGSSRFCAVGPDVYQLWSFALTYPTLWDACAGYASGVDADRPPDEEPLHLTADEVARNVAECLPMLVSTKAAFLDPLNYDLPTVPGPVEFPTDGGRSASPGRTPVIVPVGVPMGWDFWEGDPADRPDQYYQLHLGTRYVDLTMEEFLAWHAAADGFQQHVRHQVTKTTLVEHLRSAEGLPNAEDLVAGMLARGLLVEFDPVQGPLRDLFRAVQLFPLGDAYGNTPQRPDLYGLGVEGEILLSIEPEPYMIRSYGLTCASLWDACTALAEGADEGLPPGETPVGLSPEDVARSVAIVLPAMISAGCAFIDPLNYAL
;
A
#
# COMPACT_ATOMS: atom_id res chain seq x y z
N MET A 1 2.52 -9.13 7.78
CA MET A 1 2.53 -10.28 6.88
C MET A 1 1.67 -11.36 7.52
N GLY A 2 1.92 -12.65 7.29
CA GLY A 2 1.07 -13.74 7.79
C GLY A 2 1.85 -14.91 8.39
N PRO A 3 1.19 -16.04 8.67
CA PRO A 3 1.84 -17.27 9.16
C PRO A 3 2.88 -17.83 8.17
N VAL A 4 3.96 -18.40 8.73
CA VAL A 4 5.00 -19.08 7.95
C VAL A 4 5.14 -20.55 8.37
N TYR A 5 5.11 -21.42 7.36
CA TYR A 5 5.26 -22.86 7.44
C TYR A 5 6.49 -23.31 6.63
N PRO A 6 7.35 -24.19 7.18
CA PRO A 6 8.54 -24.66 6.48
C PRO A 6 8.19 -25.74 5.45
N GLU A 7 9.00 -25.85 4.39
CA GLU A 7 8.82 -26.85 3.32
C GLU A 7 8.84 -28.30 3.85
N ASP A 8 9.67 -28.58 4.86
CA ASP A 8 9.88 -29.92 5.43
C ASP A 8 9.01 -30.23 6.66
N GLY A 9 8.01 -29.40 6.97
CA GLY A 9 7.13 -29.56 8.13
C GLY A 9 6.00 -30.57 7.90
N PRO A 10 5.65 -31.44 8.88
CA PRO A 10 4.42 -32.23 8.78
C PRO A 10 3.19 -31.29 8.76
N PRO A 11 2.18 -31.55 7.90
CA PRO A 11 1.11 -30.61 7.54
C PRO A 11 0.13 -30.23 8.67
N ALA A 12 0.37 -30.68 9.90
CA ALA A 12 -0.51 -30.53 11.05
C ALA A 12 0.12 -29.74 12.22
N ARG A 13 1.29 -29.10 12.03
CA ARG A 13 1.85 -28.22 13.04
C ARG A 13 1.23 -26.82 12.93
N PRO A 14 0.98 -26.13 14.07
CA PRO A 14 0.71 -24.69 14.03
C PRO A 14 1.86 -23.96 13.31
N PRO A 15 1.63 -22.75 12.75
CA PRO A 15 2.70 -22.00 12.12
C PRO A 15 3.86 -21.86 13.11
N ASN A 16 5.10 -21.90 12.61
CA ASN A 16 6.26 -21.77 13.49
C ASN A 16 6.25 -20.40 14.18
N TYR A 17 5.85 -19.38 13.41
CA TYR A 17 5.68 -18.00 13.82
C TYR A 17 4.77 -17.28 12.81
N CYS A 18 4.33 -16.08 13.17
CA CYS A 18 3.71 -15.13 12.24
C CYS A 18 4.70 -13.98 12.00
N GLU A 19 4.80 -13.52 10.76
CA GLU A 19 5.65 -12.38 10.43
C GLU A 19 4.85 -11.08 10.38
N ILE A 20 5.35 -10.06 11.05
CA ILE A 20 4.85 -8.69 10.97
C ILE A 20 5.91 -7.83 10.29
N HIS A 21 5.50 -6.95 9.38
CA HIS A 21 6.40 -5.96 8.82
C HIS A 21 6.66 -4.91 9.91
N LEU A 22 7.93 -4.65 10.23
CA LEU A 22 8.29 -3.57 11.14
C LEU A 22 9.63 -2.94 10.72
N GLY A 23 9.56 -1.74 10.16
CA GLY A 23 10.70 -1.05 9.58
C GLY A 23 11.28 -1.83 8.40
N GLY A 24 12.60 -2.01 8.39
CA GLY A 24 13.30 -2.70 7.29
C GLY A 24 13.20 -4.22 7.29
N GLU A 25 12.73 -4.85 8.38
CA GLU A 25 12.85 -6.29 8.61
C GLU A 25 11.52 -6.95 9.03
N PRO A 26 11.33 -8.26 8.80
CA PRO A 26 10.27 -9.03 9.43
C PRO A 26 10.50 -9.22 10.93
N GLU A 27 9.47 -8.99 11.72
CA GLU A 27 9.41 -9.37 13.13
C GLU A 27 8.63 -10.68 13.29
N GLU A 28 9.30 -11.69 13.86
CA GLU A 28 8.68 -12.98 14.15
C GLU A 28 7.91 -12.94 15.48
N LEU A 29 6.64 -13.34 15.44
CA LEU A 29 5.78 -13.48 16.61
C LEU A 29 5.40 -14.93 16.86
N THR A 30 5.46 -15.33 18.14
CA THR A 30 4.80 -16.54 18.60
C THR A 30 3.29 -16.43 18.41
N ALA A 31 2.58 -17.56 18.40
CA ALA A 31 1.12 -17.56 18.30
C ALA A 31 0.43 -16.74 19.41
N GLU A 32 1.03 -16.68 20.60
CA GLU A 32 0.55 -15.91 21.75
C GLU A 32 0.69 -14.41 21.51
N LEU A 33 1.91 -13.95 21.17
CA LEU A 33 2.17 -12.54 20.85
C LEU A 33 1.36 -12.08 19.65
N TYR A 34 1.23 -12.91 18.61
CA TYR A 34 0.39 -12.59 17.46
C TYR A 34 -1.09 -12.46 17.85
N THR A 35 -1.59 -13.29 18.78
CA THR A 35 -2.97 -13.18 19.25
C THR A 35 -3.18 -11.85 20.00
N VAL A 36 -2.27 -11.48 20.89
CA VAL A 36 -2.32 -10.19 21.62
C VAL A 36 -2.21 -9.00 20.67
N TRP A 37 -1.27 -9.03 19.72
CA TRP A 37 -1.11 -8.02 18.68
C TRP A 37 -2.39 -7.87 17.86
N SER A 38 -2.98 -8.98 17.42
CA SER A 38 -4.22 -8.98 16.61
C SER A 38 -5.43 -8.43 17.37
N ALA A 39 -5.45 -8.51 18.71
CA ALA A 39 -6.53 -7.97 19.51
C ALA A 39 -6.59 -6.43 19.49
N GLY A 40 -5.48 -5.75 19.18
CA GLY A 40 -5.47 -4.31 18.92
C GLY A 40 -6.37 -3.88 17.76
N PHE A 41 -6.76 -4.80 16.88
CA PHE A 41 -7.62 -4.55 15.71
C PHE A 41 -9.07 -4.98 15.93
N ALA A 42 -9.41 -5.59 17.07
CA ALA A 42 -10.63 -6.39 17.20
C ALA A 42 -11.93 -5.59 17.34
N ASP A 43 -11.88 -4.35 17.84
CA ASP A 43 -13.05 -3.50 18.04
C ASP A 43 -12.86 -2.11 17.41
N PRO A 44 -13.10 -1.98 16.09
CA PRO A 44 -12.99 -0.69 15.41
C PRO A 44 -13.91 0.39 15.99
N GLU A 45 -15.08 0.03 16.54
CA GLU A 45 -15.98 1.01 17.13
C GLU A 45 -15.40 1.58 18.44
N ALA A 46 -14.81 0.74 19.29
CA ALA A 46 -14.10 1.21 20.47
C ALA A 46 -12.88 2.07 20.10
N GLN A 47 -12.15 1.71 19.04
CA GLN A 47 -11.00 2.48 18.54
C GLN A 47 -11.42 3.86 18.01
N ILE A 48 -12.51 3.95 17.25
CA ILE A 48 -13.09 5.20 16.76
C ILE A 48 -13.44 6.14 17.92
N ASN A 49 -13.94 5.58 19.03
CA ASN A 49 -14.32 6.35 20.20
C ASN A 49 -13.17 6.56 21.21
N LEU A 50 -11.92 6.21 20.84
CA LEU A 50 -10.73 6.31 21.69
C LEU A 50 -10.91 5.62 23.06
N LYS A 51 -11.60 4.48 23.07
CA LYS A 51 -11.86 3.68 24.29
C LYS A 51 -10.88 2.53 24.50
N VAL A 52 -10.08 2.21 23.49
CA VAL A 52 -9.08 1.15 23.57
C VAL A 52 -7.82 1.72 24.20
N ASP A 53 -7.66 1.46 25.49
CA ASP A 53 -6.42 1.66 26.22
C ASP A 53 -5.84 0.31 26.68
N ARG A 54 -4.74 0.38 27.43
CA ARG A 54 -4.07 -0.80 27.98
C ARG A 54 -5.00 -1.64 28.87
N ASP A 55 -5.78 -1.01 29.73
CA ASP A 55 -6.66 -1.70 30.68
C ASP A 55 -7.80 -2.41 29.92
N TRP A 56 -8.37 -1.74 28.92
CA TRP A 56 -9.34 -2.33 28.00
C TRP A 56 -8.77 -3.55 27.29
N LEU A 57 -7.55 -3.48 26.75
CA LEU A 57 -6.94 -4.59 26.02
C LEU A 57 -6.67 -5.80 26.93
N VAL A 58 -6.22 -5.56 28.16
CA VAL A 58 -6.05 -6.62 29.17
C VAL A 58 -7.38 -7.28 29.53
N GLU A 59 -8.45 -6.49 29.74
CA GLU A 59 -9.79 -7.01 30.01
C GLU A 59 -10.34 -7.80 28.81
N TYR A 60 -10.22 -7.25 27.61
CA TYR A 60 -10.62 -7.90 26.37
C TYR A 60 -9.94 -9.26 26.19
N LEU A 61 -8.61 -9.32 26.38
CA LEU A 61 -7.82 -10.55 26.23
C LEU A 61 -8.08 -11.59 27.33
N ARG A 62 -8.47 -11.14 28.53
CA ARG A 62 -8.90 -12.02 29.62
C ARG A 62 -10.20 -12.73 29.26
N ASP A 63 -11.15 -12.01 28.66
CA ASP A 63 -12.46 -12.55 28.28
C ASP A 63 -12.46 -13.19 26.88
N PHE A 64 -11.33 -13.09 26.16
CA PHE A 64 -11.17 -13.58 24.80
C PHE A 64 -11.18 -15.12 24.73
N GLY A 65 -12.15 -15.64 23.96
CA GLY A 65 -12.43 -17.08 23.88
C GLY A 65 -13.15 -17.53 25.15
N HIS A 66 -14.36 -18.09 25.02
CA HIS A 66 -15.26 -18.47 26.12
C HIS A 66 -14.74 -19.58 27.07
N GLU A 67 -13.43 -19.67 27.30
CA GLU A 67 -12.82 -20.58 28.27
C GLU A 67 -12.98 -20.03 29.70
N PRO A 68 -13.37 -20.87 30.68
CA PRO A 68 -13.67 -20.44 32.05
C PRO A 68 -12.53 -19.73 32.80
N THR A 69 -11.28 -19.84 32.33
CA THR A 69 -10.09 -19.24 32.93
C THR A 69 -9.55 -18.04 32.16
N GLY A 70 -10.17 -17.69 31.02
CA GLY A 70 -9.60 -16.76 30.05
C GLY A 70 -8.41 -17.36 29.30
N ARG A 71 -8.19 -16.96 28.05
CA ARG A 71 -7.02 -17.41 27.27
C ARG A 71 -5.72 -16.76 27.76
N PHE A 72 -5.80 -15.51 28.21
CA PHE A 72 -4.69 -14.73 28.75
C PHE A 72 -5.08 -14.06 30.08
N PRO A 73 -5.01 -14.77 31.22
CA PRO A 73 -5.44 -14.22 32.51
C PRO A 73 -4.63 -13.00 32.96
N ASP A 74 -3.38 -12.87 32.49
CA ASP A 74 -2.54 -11.68 32.59
C ASP A 74 -1.83 -11.44 31.26
N ALA A 75 -2.40 -10.56 30.43
CA ALA A 75 -1.83 -10.18 29.13
C ALA A 75 -0.78 -9.05 29.24
N SER A 76 -0.61 -8.44 30.42
CA SER A 76 0.23 -7.23 30.60
C SER A 76 1.68 -7.44 30.16
N PRO A 77 2.36 -8.57 30.51
CA PRO A 77 3.73 -8.80 30.07
C PRO A 77 3.87 -8.94 28.54
N LEU A 78 2.86 -9.52 27.87
CA LEU A 78 2.84 -9.66 26.41
C LEU A 78 2.62 -8.30 25.73
N ILE A 79 1.76 -7.46 26.29
CA ILE A 79 1.55 -6.09 25.82
C ILE A 79 2.82 -5.26 26.00
N ASP A 80 3.47 -5.33 27.17
CA ASP A 80 4.74 -4.64 27.43
C ASP A 80 5.84 -5.09 26.46
N GLU A 81 5.91 -6.38 26.14
CA GLU A 81 6.84 -6.91 25.14
C GLU A 81 6.56 -6.34 23.74
N LEU A 82 5.30 -6.33 23.30
CA LEU A 82 4.93 -5.78 22.00
C LEU A 82 5.19 -4.27 21.90
N ILE A 83 4.93 -3.51 22.96
CA ILE A 83 5.26 -2.07 23.03
C ILE A 83 6.78 -1.87 22.97
N HIS A 84 7.53 -2.65 23.74
CA HIS A 84 9.00 -2.55 23.75
C HIS A 84 9.61 -2.83 22.37
N ARG A 85 9.01 -3.77 21.63
CA ARG A 85 9.40 -4.12 20.26
C ARG A 85 8.86 -3.16 19.20
N GLY A 86 8.03 -2.17 19.55
CA GLY A 86 7.42 -1.23 18.61
C GLY A 86 6.25 -1.80 17.79
N LEU A 87 5.73 -2.97 18.15
CA LEU A 87 4.60 -3.63 17.48
C LEU A 87 3.23 -3.13 17.97
N LEU A 88 3.20 -2.53 19.15
CA LEU A 88 2.07 -1.77 19.68
C LEU A 88 2.55 -0.37 20.07
N LEU A 89 1.69 0.63 19.84
CA LEU A 89 1.94 2.00 20.25
C LEU A 89 0.88 2.42 21.25
N GLU A 90 1.32 2.97 22.37
CA GLU A 90 0.48 3.59 23.40
C GLU A 90 0.81 5.08 23.43
N PHE A 91 -0.18 5.92 23.17
CA PHE A 91 -0.01 7.37 23.14
C PHE A 91 -1.31 8.08 23.52
N ASP A 92 -1.18 9.34 23.96
CA ASP A 92 -2.29 10.23 24.27
C ASP A 92 -2.47 11.23 23.11
N PRO A 93 -3.58 11.18 22.36
CA PRO A 93 -3.80 12.08 21.23
C PRO A 93 -4.03 13.54 21.65
N GLU A 94 -4.42 13.82 22.90
CA GLU A 94 -4.71 15.17 23.38
C GLU A 94 -3.51 15.82 24.07
N ALA A 95 -2.86 15.09 24.99
CA ALA A 95 -1.83 15.62 25.88
C ALA A 95 -0.42 15.06 25.64
N GLY A 96 -0.25 14.16 24.66
CA GLY A 96 1.03 13.55 24.32
C GLY A 96 1.98 14.47 23.55
N ASP A 97 3.28 14.11 23.57
CA ASP A 97 4.30 14.70 22.68
C ASP A 97 4.18 14.06 21.29
N LEU A 98 3.21 14.55 20.51
CA LEU A 98 2.93 14.04 19.17
C LEU A 98 4.08 14.31 18.20
N GLU A 99 4.81 15.42 18.34
CA GLU A 99 5.99 15.68 17.50
C GLU A 99 7.02 14.56 17.65
N GLN A 100 7.37 14.18 18.88
CA GLN A 100 8.32 13.10 19.11
C GLN A 100 7.83 11.76 18.56
N LEU A 101 6.54 11.42 18.76
CA LEU A 101 5.97 10.16 18.28
C LEU A 101 5.94 10.11 16.75
N LEU A 102 5.34 11.12 16.12
CA LEU A 102 5.08 11.14 14.69
C LEU A 102 6.36 11.38 13.87
N SER A 103 7.39 11.99 14.44
CA SER A 103 8.72 12.11 13.81
C SER A 103 9.49 10.78 13.73
N ARG A 104 8.99 9.73 14.39
CA ARG A 104 9.60 8.39 14.39
C ARG A 104 8.82 7.38 13.58
N HIS A 105 7.70 7.78 12.97
CA HIS A 105 6.85 6.84 12.26
C HIS A 105 6.49 7.39 10.88
N ARG A 106 6.34 6.49 9.93
CA ARG A 106 5.69 6.76 8.64
C ARG A 106 4.28 6.21 8.66
N LEU A 107 3.36 6.87 7.97
CA LEU A 107 2.02 6.38 7.73
C LEU A 107 1.92 5.90 6.29
N TYR A 108 1.47 4.66 6.10
CA TYR A 108 1.26 4.10 4.78
C TYR A 108 -0.22 3.77 4.58
N PRO A 109 -0.86 4.37 3.55
CA PRO A 109 -2.16 3.96 3.07
C PRO A 109 -2.18 2.49 2.68
N ARG A 110 -3.21 1.79 3.13
CA ARG A 110 -3.41 0.36 2.82
C ARG A 110 -4.68 0.09 2.06
N ALA A 111 -5.65 1.00 2.12
CA ALA A 111 -6.93 0.89 1.45
C ALA A 111 -7.05 1.89 0.29
N LEU A 112 -8.16 1.84 -0.43
CA LEU A 112 -8.50 2.76 -1.52
C LEU A 112 -9.29 3.95 -0.98
N GLY A 113 -9.09 5.10 -1.61
CA GLY A 113 -9.95 6.25 -1.40
C GLY A 113 -11.27 6.06 -2.14
N LEU A 114 -12.38 6.20 -1.42
CA LEU A 114 -13.74 6.11 -1.96
C LEU A 114 -14.35 7.49 -2.20
N GLY A 115 -13.69 8.54 -1.75
CA GLY A 115 -14.12 9.92 -1.95
C GLY A 115 -15.28 10.29 -1.03
N SER A 116 -15.90 11.43 -1.29
CA SER A 116 -17.10 11.88 -0.58
C SER A 116 -18.37 11.36 -1.26
N THR A 117 -19.54 11.64 -0.68
CA THR A 117 -20.83 11.33 -1.32
C THR A 117 -21.69 12.57 -1.41
N VAL A 118 -22.73 12.52 -2.24
CA VAL A 118 -23.73 13.60 -2.31
C VAL A 118 -24.43 13.89 -0.97
N HIS A 119 -24.42 12.94 -0.02
CA HIS A 119 -25.08 13.06 1.28
C HIS A 119 -24.11 13.41 2.43
N GLU A 120 -22.83 13.11 2.26
CA GLU A 120 -21.75 13.32 3.24
C GLU A 120 -20.58 13.92 2.46
N ARG A 121 -20.62 15.24 2.23
CA ARG A 121 -19.63 15.94 1.39
C ARG A 121 -18.37 16.29 2.18
N GLU A 122 -18.55 16.45 3.48
CA GLU A 122 -17.53 16.77 4.46
C GLU A 122 -16.72 15.55 4.94
N LEU A 123 -17.15 14.33 4.59
CA LEU A 123 -16.49 13.10 4.97
C LEU A 123 -16.07 12.28 3.75
N PHE A 124 -14.80 11.89 3.73
CA PHE A 124 -14.20 11.08 2.67
C PHE A 124 -14.06 9.65 3.15
N GLY A 125 -14.57 8.72 2.35
CA GLY A 125 -14.54 7.29 2.64
C GLY A 125 -13.21 6.64 2.27
N ILE A 126 -12.81 5.66 3.06
CA ILE A 126 -11.65 4.80 2.80
C ILE A 126 -12.10 3.34 2.93
N GLY A 127 -11.66 2.46 2.00
CA GLY A 127 -12.03 1.05 2.02
C GLY A 127 -11.62 0.26 0.77
N TYR A 128 -12.34 -0.81 0.43
CA TYR A 128 -12.12 -1.57 -0.81
C TYR A 128 -13.45 -1.82 -1.54
N GLY A 129 -13.42 -1.75 -2.87
CA GLY A 129 -14.61 -1.96 -3.69
C GLY A 129 -15.74 -1.01 -3.25
N SER A 130 -16.89 -1.57 -2.87
CA SER A 130 -18.03 -0.83 -2.32
C SER A 130 -18.05 -0.77 -0.79
N SER A 131 -17.14 -1.45 -0.11
CA SER A 131 -17.07 -1.52 1.35
C SER A 131 -16.31 -0.31 1.88
N ARG A 132 -17.01 0.62 2.53
CA ARG A 132 -16.41 1.73 3.26
C ARG A 132 -16.10 1.29 4.69
N PHE A 133 -14.83 1.33 5.08
CA PHE A 133 -14.39 0.93 6.42
C PHE A 133 -14.43 2.08 7.41
N CYS A 134 -14.00 3.24 6.95
CA CYS A 134 -14.00 4.46 7.74
C CYS A 134 -14.29 5.69 6.89
N ALA A 135 -14.52 6.78 7.59
CA ALA A 135 -14.82 8.10 7.06
C ALA A 135 -14.02 9.12 7.84
N VAL A 136 -13.30 10.00 7.16
CA VAL A 136 -12.50 11.05 7.80
C VAL A 136 -12.78 12.41 7.17
N GLY A 137 -12.48 13.49 7.89
CA GLY A 137 -12.54 14.84 7.33
C GLY A 137 -11.48 15.06 6.22
N PRO A 138 -11.62 16.13 5.43
CA PRO A 138 -10.76 16.41 4.28
C PRO A 138 -9.26 16.46 4.65
N ASP A 139 -8.91 17.09 5.76
CA ASP A 139 -7.51 17.26 6.17
C ASP A 139 -6.83 15.92 6.45
N VAL A 140 -7.50 15.04 7.21
CA VAL A 140 -7.01 13.70 7.52
C VAL A 140 -7.01 12.83 6.27
N TYR A 141 -7.99 12.97 5.37
CA TYR A 141 -8.02 12.25 4.11
C TYR A 141 -6.84 12.62 3.21
N GLN A 142 -6.57 13.91 3.06
CA GLN A 142 -5.46 14.40 2.25
C GLN A 142 -4.12 14.01 2.85
N LEU A 143 -3.96 14.12 4.17
CA LEU A 143 -2.75 13.67 4.83
C LEU A 143 -2.56 12.15 4.66
N TRP A 144 -3.60 11.34 4.90
CA TRP A 144 -3.57 9.91 4.65
C TRP A 144 -3.11 9.62 3.21
N SER A 145 -3.70 10.30 2.23
CA SER A 145 -3.38 10.12 0.80
C SER A 145 -1.90 10.30 0.49
N PHE A 146 -1.25 11.32 1.06
CA PHE A 146 0.10 11.73 0.69
C PHE A 146 1.17 11.42 1.74
N ALA A 147 0.82 10.88 2.91
CA ALA A 147 1.78 10.68 4.00
C ALA A 147 2.99 9.83 3.58
N LEU A 148 2.81 8.91 2.62
CA LEU A 148 3.89 8.09 2.06
C LEU A 148 4.99 8.91 1.39
N THR A 149 4.69 10.12 0.91
CA THR A 149 5.63 11.00 0.20
C THR A 149 6.57 11.74 1.17
N TYR A 150 6.26 11.69 2.47
CA TYR A 150 7.02 12.34 3.51
C TYR A 150 7.94 11.34 4.26
N PRO A 151 9.10 11.80 4.76
CA PRO A 151 9.99 10.96 5.55
C PRO A 151 9.39 10.50 6.87
N THR A 152 8.53 11.33 7.47
CA THR A 152 7.83 11.04 8.73
C THR A 152 6.38 11.52 8.67
N LEU A 153 5.54 11.01 9.55
CA LEU A 153 4.17 11.48 9.72
C LEU A 153 4.14 12.92 10.27
N TRP A 154 5.12 13.31 11.09
CA TRP A 154 5.25 14.71 11.50
C TRP A 154 5.57 15.65 10.33
N ASP A 155 6.51 15.26 9.45
CA ASP A 155 6.83 16.03 8.25
C ASP A 155 5.61 16.16 7.33
N ALA A 156 4.75 15.14 7.25
CA ALA A 156 3.48 15.22 6.53
C ALA A 156 2.52 16.25 7.17
N CYS A 157 2.39 16.26 8.50
CA CYS A 157 1.58 17.25 9.22
C CYS A 157 2.11 18.68 8.99
N ALA A 158 3.42 18.89 9.12
CA ALA A 158 4.06 20.19 8.93
C ALA A 158 3.98 20.65 7.47
N GLY A 159 4.19 19.74 6.52
CA GLY A 159 4.04 19.97 5.09
C GLY A 159 2.60 20.40 4.76
N TYR A 160 1.60 19.66 5.25
CA TYR A 160 0.20 19.99 5.08
C TYR A 160 -0.16 21.36 5.65
N ALA A 161 0.19 21.62 6.90
CA ALA A 161 -0.05 22.90 7.58
C ALA A 161 0.56 24.09 6.81
N SER A 162 1.73 23.90 6.20
CA SER A 162 2.37 24.93 5.37
C SER A 162 1.74 25.08 3.97
N GLY A 163 1.23 23.99 3.40
CA GLY A 163 0.69 23.95 2.04
C GLY A 163 -0.73 24.48 1.93
N VAL A 164 -1.57 24.27 2.94
CA VAL A 164 -2.99 24.65 2.91
C VAL A 164 -3.20 26.14 2.68
N ASP A 165 -2.36 27.00 3.26
CA ASP A 165 -2.42 28.45 3.05
C ASP A 165 -1.81 28.87 1.69
N ALA A 166 -0.90 28.07 1.13
CA ALA A 166 -0.23 28.36 -0.14
C ALA A 166 -1.10 28.06 -1.37
N ASP A 167 -1.94 27.03 -1.27
CA ASP A 167 -2.85 26.61 -2.35
C ASP A 167 -4.17 27.39 -2.37
N ARG A 168 -4.41 28.21 -1.34
CA ARG A 168 -5.65 28.96 -1.15
C ARG A 168 -5.67 30.21 -2.05
N PRO A 169 -6.84 30.62 -2.59
CA PRO A 169 -6.95 31.84 -3.37
C PRO A 169 -6.45 33.07 -2.61
N PRO A 170 -5.74 34.02 -3.27
CA PRO A 170 -5.17 35.19 -2.59
C PRO A 170 -6.18 36.11 -1.88
N ASP A 171 -7.46 36.00 -2.21
CA ASP A 171 -8.57 36.78 -1.65
C ASP A 171 -9.25 36.12 -0.44
N GLU A 172 -8.87 34.89 -0.10
CA GLU A 172 -9.41 34.16 1.03
C GLU A 172 -8.50 34.27 2.28
N GLU A 173 -9.09 34.41 3.46
CA GLU A 173 -8.33 34.54 4.72
C GLU A 173 -7.58 33.23 5.03
N PRO A 174 -6.27 33.24 5.32
CA PRO A 174 -5.52 32.03 5.62
C PRO A 174 -6.10 31.29 6.83
N LEU A 175 -6.01 29.95 6.81
CA LEU A 175 -6.48 29.13 7.92
C LEU A 175 -5.47 29.11 9.07
N HIS A 176 -4.19 29.39 8.80
CA HIS A 176 -3.13 29.43 9.80
C HIS A 176 -3.02 28.16 10.65
N LEU A 177 -3.31 27.00 10.04
CA LEU A 177 -3.17 25.71 10.71
C LEU A 177 -1.71 25.49 11.13
N THR A 178 -1.53 24.99 12.35
CA THR A 178 -0.22 24.58 12.86
C THR A 178 0.00 23.08 12.66
N ALA A 179 1.27 22.66 12.62
CA ALA A 179 1.62 21.24 12.54
C ALA A 179 1.03 20.45 13.73
N ASP A 180 1.01 21.04 14.93
CA ASP A 180 0.42 20.45 16.13
C ASP A 180 -1.10 20.21 16.01
N GLU A 181 -1.85 21.16 15.45
CA GLU A 181 -3.29 21.01 15.23
C GLU A 181 -3.59 19.89 14.23
N VAL A 182 -2.85 19.84 13.13
CA VAL A 182 -2.96 18.78 12.13
C VAL A 182 -2.57 17.43 12.72
N ALA A 183 -1.48 17.38 13.49
CA ALA A 183 -1.02 16.18 14.18
C ALA A 183 -2.05 15.65 15.17
N ARG A 184 -2.73 16.52 15.94
CA ARG A 184 -3.81 16.12 16.85
C ARG A 184 -4.99 15.50 16.08
N ASN A 185 -5.47 16.15 15.02
CA ASN A 185 -6.57 15.65 14.21
C ASN A 185 -6.27 14.27 13.62
N VAL A 186 -5.03 14.07 13.16
CA VAL A 186 -4.56 12.78 12.64
C VAL A 186 -4.45 11.76 13.77
N ALA A 187 -3.86 12.13 14.91
CA ALA A 187 -3.69 11.27 16.07
C ALA A 187 -5.02 10.73 16.61
N GLU A 188 -6.08 11.54 16.60
CA GLU A 188 -7.45 11.11 16.94
C GLU A 188 -8.03 10.08 15.95
N CYS A 189 -7.62 10.13 14.67
CA CYS A 189 -8.09 9.21 13.64
C CYS A 189 -7.20 7.95 13.49
N LEU A 190 -5.95 7.99 13.94
CA LEU A 190 -4.98 6.90 13.76
C LEU A 190 -5.50 5.54 14.28
N PRO A 191 -6.09 5.43 15.49
CA PRO A 191 -6.54 4.14 16.00
C PRO A 191 -7.59 3.49 15.09
N MET A 192 -8.54 4.28 14.59
CA MET A 192 -9.53 3.82 13.59
C MET A 192 -8.85 3.43 12.27
N LEU A 193 -7.96 4.26 11.73
CA LEU A 193 -7.30 3.98 10.45
C LEU A 193 -6.51 2.67 10.51
N VAL A 194 -5.83 2.41 11.63
CA VAL A 194 -5.07 1.18 11.85
C VAL A 194 -5.99 0.00 12.09
N SER A 195 -6.98 0.11 12.97
CA SER A 195 -7.88 -1.00 13.32
C SER A 195 -8.72 -1.47 12.12
N THR A 196 -9.09 -0.54 11.24
CA THR A 196 -9.81 -0.83 10.00
C THR A 196 -8.91 -1.26 8.84
N LYS A 197 -7.59 -1.35 9.08
CA LYS A 197 -6.57 -1.65 8.06
C LYS A 197 -6.56 -0.66 6.89
N ALA A 198 -7.06 0.56 7.11
CA ALA A 198 -6.99 1.65 6.15
C ALA A 198 -5.58 2.25 6.06
N ALA A 199 -4.78 2.13 7.12
CA ALA A 199 -3.38 2.47 7.15
C ALA A 199 -2.59 1.57 8.11
N PHE A 200 -1.26 1.64 8.05
CA PHE A 200 -0.39 1.18 9.14
C PHE A 200 0.67 2.23 9.43
N LEU A 201 1.19 2.19 10.66
CA LEU A 201 2.35 2.97 11.08
C LEU A 201 3.57 2.08 11.05
N ASP A 202 4.67 2.64 10.59
CA ASP A 202 5.93 1.93 10.50
C ASP A 202 7.03 2.76 11.19
N PRO A 203 7.75 2.19 12.17
CA PRO A 203 8.80 2.92 12.87
C PRO A 203 10.02 3.11 11.96
N LEU A 204 10.62 4.30 12.06
CA LEU A 204 11.94 4.57 11.51
C LEU A 204 12.98 3.94 12.43
N ASN A 205 13.41 2.73 12.10
CA ASN A 205 14.65 2.21 12.64
C ASN A 205 15.79 3.03 11.99
N TYR A 206 16.56 3.75 12.80
CA TYR A 206 17.53 4.79 12.39
C TYR A 206 18.72 4.33 11.50
N ASP A 207 18.67 3.13 10.92
CA ASP A 207 19.73 2.56 10.07
C ASP A 207 19.28 2.34 8.62
N LEU A 208 18.35 3.14 8.08
CA LEU A 208 18.17 3.18 6.63
C LEU A 208 19.41 3.87 5.99
N PRO A 209 20.16 3.20 5.10
CA PRO A 209 21.29 3.83 4.43
C PRO A 209 20.78 5.03 3.61
N THR A 210 21.41 6.18 3.82
CA THR A 210 21.19 7.38 2.99
C THR A 210 21.34 7.01 1.52
N VAL A 211 20.27 7.22 0.74
CA VAL A 211 20.23 7.01 -0.71
C VAL A 211 21.43 7.71 -1.37
N PRO A 212 22.34 7.00 -2.08
CA PRO A 212 23.37 7.66 -2.84
C PRO A 212 22.75 8.43 -4.02
N GLY A 213 23.23 9.66 -4.24
CA GLY A 213 22.79 10.53 -5.33
C GLY A 213 22.97 9.92 -6.73
N PRO A 214 22.46 10.60 -7.78
CA PRO A 214 22.18 10.01 -9.08
C PRO A 214 23.45 9.46 -9.74
N VAL A 215 23.34 8.21 -10.20
CA VAL A 215 24.38 7.49 -10.92
C VAL A 215 24.05 7.51 -12.41
N GLU A 216 24.82 8.27 -13.20
CA GLU A 216 24.78 8.22 -14.66
C GLU A 216 25.67 7.08 -15.19
N PHE A 217 25.14 6.27 -16.12
CA PHE A 217 25.93 5.26 -16.86
C PHE A 217 25.34 4.95 -18.25
N PRO A 218 26.15 4.35 -19.16
CA PRO A 218 26.06 4.57 -20.60
C PRO A 218 25.12 3.61 -21.33
N THR A 219 24.59 4.11 -22.43
CA THR A 219 23.84 3.38 -23.47
C THR A 219 24.79 2.63 -24.40
N ASP A 220 24.74 1.29 -24.40
CA ASP A 220 24.63 0.45 -25.61
C ASP A 220 24.94 -1.02 -25.32
N GLY A 221 24.16 -1.93 -25.93
CA GLY A 221 24.51 -3.35 -25.98
C GLY A 221 23.35 -4.28 -26.28
N GLY A 222 22.78 -4.18 -27.48
CA GLY A 222 21.61 -4.95 -27.91
C GLY A 222 21.73 -6.48 -27.77
N ARG A 223 20.60 -7.11 -27.44
CA ARG A 223 20.33 -8.53 -27.68
C ARG A 223 18.93 -8.70 -28.28
N SER A 224 18.91 -9.56 -29.29
CA SER A 224 17.77 -9.91 -30.14
C SER A 224 16.70 -10.68 -29.37
N ALA A 225 15.49 -10.12 -29.31
CA ALA A 225 14.28 -10.77 -28.79
C ALA A 225 13.69 -11.76 -29.81
N SER A 226 13.20 -12.90 -29.32
CA SER A 226 12.32 -13.79 -30.10
C SER A 226 10.89 -13.21 -30.16
N PRO A 227 10.14 -13.40 -31.26
CA PRO A 227 8.87 -12.72 -31.46
C PRO A 227 7.71 -13.43 -30.73
N GLY A 228 6.82 -12.65 -30.10
CA GLY A 228 5.40 -13.03 -30.08
C GLY A 228 4.59 -12.91 -28.79
N ARG A 229 5.01 -12.19 -27.75
CA ARG A 229 4.09 -11.78 -26.68
C ARG A 229 3.87 -10.27 -26.71
N THR A 230 2.59 -9.89 -26.67
CA THR A 230 2.16 -8.49 -26.69
C THR A 230 2.38 -7.89 -25.31
N PRO A 231 2.90 -6.65 -25.22
CA PRO A 231 2.98 -5.93 -23.95
C PRO A 231 1.60 -5.87 -23.26
N VAL A 232 1.62 -5.97 -21.93
CA VAL A 232 0.43 -5.81 -21.09
C VAL A 232 0.27 -4.35 -20.66
N ILE A 233 -0.96 -3.93 -20.40
CA ILE A 233 -1.27 -2.62 -19.83
C ILE A 233 -1.75 -2.80 -18.38
N VAL A 234 -1.26 -1.94 -17.49
CA VAL A 234 -1.80 -1.78 -16.14
C VAL A 234 -2.00 -0.30 -15.82
N PRO A 235 -2.93 0.06 -14.92
CA PRO A 235 -3.07 1.42 -14.45
C PRO A 235 -1.97 1.81 -13.47
N VAL A 236 -1.73 3.13 -13.39
CA VAL A 236 -0.80 3.77 -12.45
C VAL A 236 -1.58 4.72 -11.55
N GLY A 237 -1.16 4.81 -10.29
CA GLY A 237 -1.80 5.60 -9.25
C GLY A 237 -2.78 4.78 -8.41
N VAL A 238 -3.33 5.43 -7.39
CA VAL A 238 -4.36 4.84 -6.52
C VAL A 238 -5.63 5.69 -6.58
N PRO A 239 -6.82 5.05 -6.65
CA PRO A 239 -8.07 5.78 -6.66
C PRO A 239 -8.32 6.50 -5.34
N MET A 240 -8.75 7.75 -5.47
CA MET A 240 -9.17 8.62 -4.37
C MET A 240 -10.68 8.85 -4.35
N GLY A 241 -11.40 8.18 -5.25
CA GLY A 241 -12.85 8.18 -5.32
C GLY A 241 -13.45 9.44 -5.92
N TRP A 242 -14.74 9.61 -5.65
CA TRP A 242 -15.51 10.74 -6.16
C TRP A 242 -15.31 11.97 -5.30
N ASP A 243 -15.12 13.12 -5.94
CA ASP A 243 -15.16 14.40 -5.27
C ASP A 243 -16.41 15.17 -5.72
N PHE A 244 -17.21 15.62 -4.74
CA PHE A 244 -18.43 16.39 -4.93
C PHE A 244 -18.19 17.82 -4.45
N TRP A 245 -17.55 18.62 -5.30
CA TRP A 245 -17.19 20.02 -5.02
C TRP A 245 -18.41 20.95 -5.02
N GLU A 246 -18.42 21.97 -4.13
CA GLU A 246 -19.51 22.96 -3.99
C GLU A 246 -19.25 24.32 -4.66
N GLY A 247 -18.16 24.48 -5.42
CA GLY A 247 -17.87 25.74 -6.11
C GLY A 247 -18.59 25.90 -7.46
N ASP A 248 -18.29 26.99 -8.17
CA ASP A 248 -18.93 27.34 -9.44
C ASP A 248 -18.67 26.23 -10.49
N PRO A 249 -19.73 25.62 -11.07
CA PRO A 249 -19.61 24.63 -12.14
C PRO A 249 -18.84 25.13 -13.37
N ALA A 250 -18.69 26.45 -13.52
CA ALA A 250 -17.89 27.05 -14.58
C ALA A 250 -16.38 26.75 -14.45
N ASP A 251 -15.90 26.48 -13.23
CA ASP A 251 -14.48 26.23 -12.95
C ASP A 251 -14.13 24.73 -12.94
N ARG A 252 -15.07 23.87 -12.52
CA ARG A 252 -14.94 22.39 -12.54
C ARG A 252 -16.31 21.71 -12.72
N PRO A 253 -16.37 20.52 -13.35
CA PRO A 253 -17.62 19.75 -13.38
C PRO A 253 -18.04 19.37 -11.95
N ASP A 254 -19.35 19.32 -11.69
CA ASP A 254 -19.95 19.00 -10.38
C ASP A 254 -19.48 17.66 -9.77
N GLN A 255 -18.88 16.79 -10.60
CA GLN A 255 -18.39 15.46 -10.23
C GLN A 255 -17.17 15.11 -11.07
N TYR A 256 -16.09 14.72 -10.42
CA TYR A 256 -14.91 14.14 -11.07
C TYR A 256 -14.34 13.03 -10.20
N TYR A 257 -13.53 12.17 -10.83
CA TYR A 257 -12.85 11.09 -10.13
C TYR A 257 -11.40 11.49 -9.89
N GLN A 258 -10.91 11.36 -8.66
CA GLN A 258 -9.53 11.71 -8.34
C GLN A 258 -8.65 10.46 -8.30
N LEU A 259 -7.45 10.59 -8.87
CA LEU A 259 -6.35 9.66 -8.67
C LEU A 259 -5.22 10.36 -7.92
N HIS A 260 -4.61 9.66 -6.97
CA HIS A 260 -3.29 10.01 -6.46
C HIS A 260 -2.25 9.46 -7.43
N LEU A 261 -1.39 10.36 -7.93
CA LEU A 261 -0.34 10.03 -8.90
C LEU A 261 0.96 10.78 -8.54
N GLY A 262 1.88 10.09 -7.90
CA GLY A 262 3.10 10.67 -7.35
C GLY A 262 2.76 11.68 -6.26
N THR A 263 3.22 12.93 -6.35
CA THR A 263 2.98 13.95 -5.31
C THR A 263 1.77 14.84 -5.58
N ARG A 264 0.80 14.41 -6.41
CA ARG A 264 -0.38 15.23 -6.73
C ARG A 264 -1.64 14.39 -6.96
N TYR A 265 -2.78 15.07 -6.93
CA TYR A 265 -4.00 14.54 -7.52
C TYR A 265 -4.05 14.79 -9.02
N VAL A 266 -4.70 13.87 -9.73
CA VAL A 266 -5.10 14.02 -11.13
C VAL A 266 -6.59 13.77 -11.21
N ASP A 267 -7.31 14.79 -11.66
CA ASP A 267 -8.74 14.68 -11.95
C ASP A 267 -8.92 13.94 -13.28
N LEU A 268 -9.75 12.91 -13.27
CA LEU A 268 -10.16 12.17 -14.44
C LEU A 268 -11.57 12.56 -14.86
N THR A 269 -11.75 12.70 -16.17
CA THR A 269 -13.07 12.63 -16.78
C THR A 269 -13.68 11.23 -16.58
N MET A 270 -15.01 11.11 -16.73
CA MET A 270 -15.67 9.80 -16.66
C MET A 270 -15.09 8.79 -17.65
N GLU A 271 -14.79 9.21 -18.89
CA GLU A 271 -14.22 8.31 -19.91
C GLU A 271 -12.82 7.82 -19.52
N GLU A 272 -11.98 8.71 -18.99
CA GLU A 272 -10.64 8.34 -18.49
C GLU A 272 -10.73 7.43 -17.27
N PHE A 273 -11.66 7.69 -16.35
CA PHE A 273 -11.88 6.81 -15.21
C PHE A 273 -12.32 5.40 -15.64
N LEU A 274 -13.26 5.29 -16.58
CA LEU A 274 -13.68 4.00 -17.14
C LEU A 274 -12.52 3.27 -17.80
N ALA A 275 -11.68 3.98 -18.57
CA ALA A 275 -10.50 3.40 -19.19
C ALA A 275 -9.44 2.95 -18.16
N TRP A 276 -9.21 3.77 -17.13
CA TRP A 276 -8.29 3.45 -16.03
C TRP A 276 -8.78 2.22 -15.24
N HIS A 277 -10.07 2.19 -14.91
CA HIS A 277 -10.70 1.09 -14.20
C HIS A 277 -10.70 -0.20 -15.01
N ALA A 278 -11.06 -0.14 -16.31
CA ALA A 278 -11.02 -1.29 -17.20
C ALA A 278 -9.61 -1.87 -17.38
N ALA A 279 -8.57 -1.04 -17.25
CA ALA A 279 -7.18 -1.52 -17.25
C ALA A 279 -6.83 -2.32 -15.98
N ALA A 280 -7.48 -2.06 -14.85
CA ALA A 280 -7.36 -2.87 -13.62
C ALA A 280 -8.30 -4.10 -13.63
N ASP A 281 -9.43 -4.03 -14.31
CA ASP A 281 -10.43 -5.10 -14.28
C ASP A 281 -9.96 -6.37 -15.03
N GLY A 282 -10.64 -7.50 -14.78
CA GLY A 282 -10.42 -8.74 -15.50
C GLY A 282 -9.27 -9.57 -14.94
N PHE A 283 -9.30 -9.89 -13.65
CA PHE A 283 -8.27 -10.68 -12.95
C PHE A 283 -7.76 -11.90 -13.73
N GLN A 284 -8.66 -12.73 -14.26
CA GLN A 284 -8.28 -13.92 -15.04
C GLN A 284 -7.57 -13.59 -16.35
N GLN A 285 -7.83 -12.43 -16.95
CA GLN A 285 -7.14 -11.94 -18.13
C GLN A 285 -5.75 -11.43 -17.78
N HIS A 286 -5.61 -10.74 -16.65
CA HIS A 286 -4.32 -10.28 -16.11
C HIS A 286 -3.39 -11.44 -15.76
N VAL A 287 -3.89 -12.49 -15.10
CA VAL A 287 -3.15 -13.73 -14.84
C VAL A 287 -2.62 -14.38 -16.13
N ARG A 288 -3.34 -14.20 -17.25
CA ARG A 288 -2.98 -14.73 -18.57
C ARG A 288 -2.23 -13.73 -19.46
N HIS A 289 -1.94 -12.52 -18.96
CA HIS A 289 -1.33 -11.42 -19.71
C HIS A 289 -2.12 -11.05 -20.98
N GLN A 290 -3.44 -11.01 -20.88
CA GLN A 290 -4.36 -10.75 -22.00
C GLN A 290 -4.89 -9.31 -22.05
N VAL A 291 -4.64 -8.51 -21.01
CA VAL A 291 -4.97 -7.08 -21.00
C VAL A 291 -3.82 -6.32 -21.66
N THR A 292 -4.01 -6.01 -22.95
CA THR A 292 -3.05 -5.34 -23.84
C THR A 292 -3.70 -4.05 -24.33
N LYS A 293 -2.93 -3.15 -24.96
CA LYS A 293 -3.50 -1.96 -25.61
C LYS A 293 -4.67 -2.29 -26.53
N THR A 294 -4.51 -3.32 -27.35
CA THR A 294 -5.53 -3.70 -28.35
C THR A 294 -6.80 -4.20 -27.67
N THR A 295 -6.67 -5.12 -26.72
CA THR A 295 -7.83 -5.71 -26.03
C THR A 295 -8.54 -4.71 -25.12
N LEU A 296 -7.81 -3.77 -24.50
CA LEU A 296 -8.40 -2.68 -23.73
C LEU A 296 -9.20 -1.73 -24.64
N VAL A 297 -8.65 -1.31 -25.78
CA VAL A 297 -9.37 -0.45 -26.75
C VAL A 297 -10.61 -1.16 -27.30
N GLU A 298 -10.52 -2.45 -27.61
CA GLU A 298 -11.67 -3.24 -28.05
C GLU A 298 -12.75 -3.33 -26.97
N HIS A 299 -12.37 -3.56 -25.73
CA HIS A 299 -13.28 -3.57 -24.58
C HIS A 299 -13.99 -2.22 -24.41
N LEU A 300 -13.24 -1.11 -24.40
CA LEU A 300 -13.81 0.23 -24.24
C LEU A 300 -14.76 0.63 -25.38
N ARG A 301 -14.48 0.22 -26.62
CA ARG A 301 -15.39 0.45 -27.75
C ARG A 301 -16.67 -0.35 -27.65
N SER A 302 -16.59 -1.60 -27.20
CA SER A 302 -17.69 -2.56 -27.27
C SER A 302 -18.56 -2.62 -26.02
N ALA A 303 -17.96 -2.57 -24.83
CA ALA A 303 -18.65 -2.61 -23.54
C ALA A 303 -19.04 -1.20 -23.08
N GLU A 304 -18.10 -0.25 -23.13
CA GLU A 304 -18.30 1.10 -22.59
C GLU A 304 -18.85 2.10 -23.63
N GLY A 305 -18.88 1.71 -24.91
CA GLY A 305 -19.40 2.55 -25.98
C GLY A 305 -18.55 3.78 -26.27
N LEU A 306 -17.23 3.73 -26.00
CA LEU A 306 -16.28 4.83 -26.22
C LEU A 306 -15.67 4.75 -27.64
N PRO A 307 -16.18 5.49 -28.65
CA PRO A 307 -15.70 5.37 -30.02
C PRO A 307 -14.24 5.82 -30.20
N ASN A 308 -13.79 6.77 -29.37
CA ASN A 308 -12.45 7.35 -29.40
C ASN A 308 -11.45 6.63 -28.46
N ALA A 309 -11.74 5.39 -28.05
CA ALA A 309 -10.94 4.66 -27.05
C ALA A 309 -9.44 4.57 -27.37
N GLU A 310 -9.06 4.56 -28.65
CA GLU A 310 -7.66 4.47 -29.07
C GLU A 310 -6.88 5.75 -28.76
N ASP A 311 -7.44 6.91 -29.07
CA ASP A 311 -6.85 8.22 -28.73
C ASP A 311 -6.85 8.43 -27.21
N LEU A 312 -7.92 8.00 -26.53
CA LEU A 312 -8.04 8.04 -25.07
C LEU A 312 -6.91 7.24 -24.39
N VAL A 313 -6.76 5.95 -24.73
CA VAL A 313 -5.72 5.09 -24.15
C VAL A 313 -4.33 5.61 -24.51
N ALA A 314 -4.10 6.11 -25.73
CA ALA A 314 -2.84 6.72 -26.10
C ALA A 314 -2.51 7.98 -25.28
N GLY A 315 -3.50 8.84 -25.03
CA GLY A 315 -3.36 10.02 -24.19
C GLY A 315 -3.07 9.69 -22.72
N MET A 316 -3.70 8.63 -22.20
CA MET A 316 -3.46 8.15 -20.83
C MET A 316 -2.06 7.54 -20.67
N LEU A 317 -1.58 6.76 -21.64
CA LEU A 317 -0.19 6.28 -21.68
C LEU A 317 0.80 7.45 -21.70
N ALA A 318 0.55 8.46 -22.54
CA ALA A 318 1.42 9.65 -22.64
C ALA A 318 1.45 10.49 -21.36
N ARG A 319 0.43 10.39 -20.50
CA ARG A 319 0.35 11.08 -19.20
C ARG A 319 0.84 10.23 -18.03
N GLY A 320 1.26 8.98 -18.27
CA GLY A 320 1.66 8.05 -17.23
C GLY A 320 0.50 7.56 -16.34
N LEU A 321 -0.75 7.65 -16.80
CA LEU A 321 -1.91 7.08 -16.10
C LEU A 321 -2.07 5.58 -16.34
N LEU A 322 -1.51 5.11 -17.45
CA LEU A 322 -1.36 3.71 -17.81
C LEU A 322 0.11 3.48 -18.16
N VAL A 323 0.61 2.27 -17.93
CA VAL A 323 1.92 1.83 -18.42
C VAL A 323 1.78 0.54 -19.23
N GLU A 324 2.63 0.42 -20.24
CA GLU A 324 2.69 -0.74 -21.13
C GLU A 324 4.08 -1.39 -21.03
N PHE A 325 4.14 -2.69 -20.74
CA PHE A 325 5.42 -3.41 -20.63
C PHE A 325 5.30 -4.89 -21.00
N ASP A 326 6.41 -5.53 -21.41
CA ASP A 326 6.47 -6.98 -21.61
C ASP A 326 7.01 -7.65 -20.35
N PRO A 327 6.18 -8.41 -19.60
CA PRO A 327 6.57 -8.99 -18.32
C PRO A 327 7.58 -10.13 -18.43
N VAL A 328 7.84 -10.65 -19.64
CA VAL A 328 8.67 -11.85 -19.85
C VAL A 328 10.00 -11.50 -20.49
N GLN A 329 9.99 -10.66 -21.53
CA GLN A 329 11.18 -10.36 -22.35
C GLN A 329 11.50 -8.86 -22.44
N GLY A 330 10.63 -7.99 -21.91
CA GLY A 330 10.83 -6.54 -21.97
C GLY A 330 11.97 -6.04 -21.10
N PRO A 331 12.57 -4.89 -21.43
CA PRO A 331 13.43 -4.18 -20.50
C PRO A 331 12.59 -3.62 -19.35
N LEU A 332 12.80 -4.14 -18.14
CA LEU A 332 12.03 -3.72 -16.95
C LEU A 332 12.74 -2.62 -16.13
N ARG A 333 14.06 -2.49 -16.29
CA ARG A 333 14.89 -1.64 -15.45
C ARG A 333 14.45 -0.18 -15.41
N ASP A 334 14.20 0.43 -16.57
CA ASP A 334 13.86 1.85 -16.63
C ASP A 334 12.47 2.11 -16.05
N LEU A 335 11.48 1.27 -16.38
CA LEU A 335 10.15 1.32 -15.78
C LEU A 335 10.22 1.17 -14.26
N PHE A 336 10.92 0.14 -13.76
CA PHE A 336 10.99 -0.17 -12.33
C PHE A 336 11.78 0.87 -11.54
N ARG A 337 12.68 1.62 -12.18
CA ARG A 337 13.34 2.79 -11.58
C ARG A 337 12.44 4.02 -11.48
N ALA A 338 11.42 4.08 -12.32
CA ALA A 338 10.53 5.22 -12.40
C ALA A 338 9.24 5.04 -11.58
N VAL A 339 8.97 3.83 -11.09
CA VAL A 339 7.80 3.52 -10.26
C VAL A 339 8.19 2.93 -8.90
N GLN A 340 7.27 3.04 -7.96
CA GLN A 340 7.27 2.33 -6.70
C GLN A 340 6.02 1.45 -6.59
N LEU A 341 6.16 0.30 -5.94
CA LEU A 341 5.06 -0.63 -5.66
C LEU A 341 4.57 -0.44 -4.23
N PHE A 342 3.28 -0.21 -4.06
CA PHE A 342 2.65 -0.03 -2.76
C PHE A 342 1.72 -1.20 -2.44
N PRO A 343 1.83 -1.80 -1.23
CA PRO A 343 1.01 -2.94 -0.85
C PRO A 343 -0.42 -2.52 -0.45
N LEU A 344 -1.42 -3.07 -1.14
CA LEU A 344 -2.84 -3.00 -0.74
C LEU A 344 -3.36 -4.37 -0.33
N GLY A 345 -4.39 -4.46 0.49
CA GLY A 345 -4.96 -5.75 0.90
C GLY A 345 -4.07 -6.54 1.87
N ASP A 346 -4.58 -7.61 2.45
CA ASP A 346 -3.90 -8.44 3.43
C ASP A 346 -2.86 -9.39 2.82
N ALA A 347 -1.84 -9.70 3.62
CA ALA A 347 -0.85 -10.72 3.34
C ALA A 347 -1.10 -11.90 4.29
N TYR A 348 -1.41 -13.07 3.74
CA TYR A 348 -1.85 -14.23 4.51
C TYR A 348 -0.74 -15.24 4.81
N GLY A 349 0.50 -14.96 4.39
CA GLY A 349 1.61 -15.90 4.56
C GLY A 349 1.42 -17.15 3.69
N ASN A 350 2.08 -18.25 4.02
CA ASN A 350 1.95 -19.51 3.30
C ASN A 350 1.06 -20.51 4.07
N THR A 351 0.91 -21.73 3.56
CA THR A 351 0.13 -22.78 4.23
C THR A 351 0.92 -24.08 4.33
N PRO A 352 0.59 -25.01 5.24
CA PRO A 352 1.28 -26.30 5.29
C PRO A 352 1.13 -27.13 4.01
N GLN A 353 0.06 -26.89 3.24
CA GLN A 353 -0.19 -27.59 1.98
C GLN A 353 0.57 -26.98 0.80
N ARG A 354 0.89 -25.69 0.89
CA ARG A 354 1.61 -24.89 -0.11
C ARG A 354 2.62 -24.00 0.59
N PRO A 355 3.70 -24.56 1.16
CA PRO A 355 4.73 -23.77 1.82
C PRO A 355 5.54 -22.93 0.81
N ASP A 356 5.50 -23.32 -0.46
CA ASP A 356 6.14 -22.67 -1.60
C ASP A 356 5.43 -21.39 -2.07
N LEU A 357 4.16 -21.17 -1.69
CA LEU A 357 3.37 -20.03 -2.12
C LEU A 357 2.81 -19.22 -0.97
N TYR A 358 2.77 -17.91 -1.16
CA TYR A 358 2.25 -16.94 -0.21
C TYR A 358 0.93 -16.34 -0.70
N GLY A 359 -0.06 -16.32 0.19
CA GLY A 359 -1.39 -15.80 -0.05
C GLY A 359 -1.45 -14.27 0.06
N LEU A 360 -2.15 -13.64 -0.88
CA LEU A 360 -2.55 -12.23 -0.83
C LEU A 360 -4.05 -12.12 -1.09
N GLY A 361 -4.70 -11.11 -0.53
CA GLY A 361 -6.10 -10.81 -0.87
C GLY A 361 -6.71 -9.71 -0.01
N VAL A 362 -8.03 -9.62 0.04
CA VAL A 362 -8.77 -8.55 0.73
C VAL A 362 -9.93 -9.14 1.51
N GLU A 363 -10.33 -8.48 2.59
CA GLU A 363 -11.55 -8.83 3.36
C GLU A 363 -11.64 -10.30 3.82
N GLY A 364 -10.52 -10.92 4.17
CA GLY A 364 -10.48 -12.31 4.62
C GLY A 364 -10.41 -13.36 3.48
N GLU A 365 -10.50 -12.94 2.22
CA GLU A 365 -10.38 -13.82 1.07
C GLU A 365 -8.93 -13.83 0.51
N ILE A 366 -8.41 -15.01 0.18
CA ILE A 366 -7.14 -15.17 -0.54
C ILE A 366 -7.46 -15.16 -2.04
N LEU A 367 -7.00 -14.12 -2.75
CA LEU A 367 -7.22 -13.92 -4.18
C LEU A 367 -6.04 -14.40 -5.02
N LEU A 368 -4.84 -14.33 -4.46
CA LEU A 368 -3.58 -14.67 -5.12
C LEU A 368 -2.76 -15.62 -4.24
N SER A 369 -2.05 -16.54 -4.89
CA SER A 369 -0.98 -17.31 -4.27
C SER A 369 0.24 -17.19 -5.17
N ILE A 370 1.29 -16.54 -4.68
CA ILE A 370 2.46 -16.13 -5.46
C ILE A 370 3.75 -16.68 -4.84
N GLU A 371 4.81 -16.69 -5.63
CA GLU A 371 6.15 -17.09 -5.20
C GLU A 371 6.74 -16.11 -4.16
N PRO A 372 7.77 -16.51 -3.41
CA PRO A 372 8.34 -15.70 -2.33
C PRO A 372 8.88 -14.34 -2.79
N GLU A 373 9.55 -14.25 -3.94
CA GLU A 373 10.19 -13.02 -4.42
C GLU A 373 9.20 -11.88 -4.63
N PRO A 374 8.12 -12.04 -5.43
CA PRO A 374 7.14 -10.97 -5.58
C PRO A 374 6.37 -10.69 -4.29
N TYR A 375 6.20 -11.67 -3.41
CA TYR A 375 5.60 -11.46 -2.10
C TYR A 375 6.45 -10.54 -1.22
N MET A 376 7.76 -10.78 -1.18
CA MET A 376 8.73 -9.96 -0.44
C MET A 376 8.83 -8.55 -1.03
N ILE A 377 8.95 -8.42 -2.35
CA ILE A 377 8.98 -7.11 -3.01
C ILE A 377 7.71 -6.32 -2.75
N ARG A 378 6.53 -6.95 -2.80
CA ARG A 378 5.28 -6.28 -2.46
C ARG A 378 5.25 -5.85 -1.00
N SER A 379 5.75 -6.68 -0.09
CA SER A 379 5.65 -6.44 1.36
C SER A 379 6.67 -5.43 1.88
N TYR A 380 7.84 -5.32 1.24
CA TYR A 380 8.96 -4.49 1.72
C TYR A 380 9.47 -3.48 0.70
N GLY A 381 9.15 -3.61 -0.59
CA GLY A 381 9.71 -2.74 -1.63
C GLY A 381 9.39 -1.26 -1.47
N LEU A 382 8.38 -0.91 -0.67
CA LEU A 382 8.05 0.47 -0.29
C LEU A 382 9.13 1.16 0.56
N THR A 383 10.01 0.41 1.22
CA THR A 383 11.13 0.96 2.00
C THR A 383 12.31 1.35 1.10
N CYS A 384 12.31 0.87 -0.15
CA CYS A 384 13.32 1.19 -1.15
C CYS A 384 12.94 2.45 -1.94
N ALA A 385 13.94 3.09 -2.54
CA ALA A 385 13.74 4.31 -3.32
C ALA A 385 12.95 4.08 -4.62
N SER A 386 13.00 2.86 -5.18
CA SER A 386 12.25 2.45 -6.37
C SER A 386 11.97 0.95 -6.37
N LEU A 387 11.06 0.51 -7.24
CA LEU A 387 10.80 -0.92 -7.43
C LEU A 387 12.05 -1.66 -7.93
N TRP A 388 12.90 -1.00 -8.72
CA TRP A 388 14.18 -1.58 -9.15
C TRP A 388 15.18 -1.73 -8.01
N ASP A 389 15.25 -0.74 -7.12
CA ASP A 389 16.14 -0.80 -5.96
C ASP A 389 15.67 -1.89 -4.99
N ALA A 390 14.37 -2.11 -4.85
CA ALA A 390 13.83 -3.26 -4.12
C ALA A 390 14.25 -4.60 -4.74
N CYS A 391 14.18 -4.71 -6.07
CA CYS A 391 14.63 -5.91 -6.78
C CYS A 391 16.14 -6.14 -6.59
N THR A 392 16.92 -5.07 -6.56
CA THR A 392 18.36 -5.11 -6.36
C THR A 392 18.70 -5.55 -4.94
N ALA A 393 18.08 -4.93 -3.94
CA ALA A 393 18.28 -5.28 -2.53
C ALA A 393 17.90 -6.74 -2.25
N LEU A 394 16.78 -7.23 -2.78
CA LEU A 394 16.39 -8.63 -2.61
C LEU A 394 17.38 -9.60 -3.29
N ALA A 395 17.85 -9.27 -4.49
CA ALA A 395 18.84 -10.07 -5.20
C ALA A 395 20.18 -10.14 -4.46
N GLU A 396 20.65 -9.02 -3.90
CA GLU A 396 21.87 -8.95 -3.09
C GLU A 396 21.71 -9.72 -1.78
N GLY A 397 20.57 -9.56 -1.09
CA GLY A 397 20.26 -10.25 0.16
C GLY A 397 20.05 -11.75 0.04
N ALA A 398 19.68 -12.27 -1.14
CA ALA A 398 19.44 -13.69 -1.37
C ALA A 398 20.67 -14.58 -1.10
N ASP A 399 21.87 -14.02 -1.21
CA ASP A 399 23.13 -14.72 -0.94
C ASP A 399 23.73 -14.36 0.44
N GLU A 400 23.16 -13.36 1.14
CA GLU A 400 23.58 -12.97 2.48
C GLU A 400 23.09 -13.99 3.53
N GLY A 401 23.96 -14.37 4.45
CA GLY A 401 23.62 -15.33 5.52
C GLY A 401 23.70 -16.81 5.15
N LEU A 402 24.08 -17.15 3.91
CA LEU A 402 24.32 -18.55 3.53
C LEU A 402 25.45 -19.19 4.36
N PRO A 403 25.26 -20.43 4.86
CA PRO A 403 26.30 -21.15 5.59
C PRO A 403 27.60 -21.31 4.78
N PRO A 404 28.78 -21.33 5.44
CA PRO A 404 30.04 -21.55 4.75
C PRO A 404 30.04 -22.84 3.91
N GLY A 405 30.19 -22.70 2.59
CA GLY A 405 30.25 -23.83 1.66
C GLY A 405 29.00 -24.06 0.82
N GLU A 406 27.92 -23.31 1.07
CA GLU A 406 26.76 -23.29 0.18
C GLU A 406 27.05 -22.42 -1.06
N THR A 407 26.47 -22.81 -2.19
CA THR A 407 26.64 -22.07 -3.44
C THR A 407 25.58 -20.98 -3.49
N PRO A 408 25.97 -19.70 -3.70
CA PRO A 408 25.03 -18.62 -3.96
C PRO A 408 23.97 -19.02 -4.98
N VAL A 409 22.72 -18.63 -4.73
CA VAL A 409 21.63 -18.80 -5.71
C VAL A 409 21.96 -18.00 -6.96
N GLY A 410 22.63 -16.84 -6.79
CA GLY A 410 23.06 -15.98 -7.88
C GLY A 410 21.88 -15.33 -8.59
N LEU A 411 20.84 -14.97 -7.83
CA LEU A 411 19.66 -14.28 -8.33
C LEU A 411 20.08 -12.89 -8.84
N SER A 412 19.78 -12.55 -10.09
CA SER A 412 20.02 -11.20 -10.58
C SER A 412 18.85 -10.27 -10.28
N PRO A 413 19.07 -8.94 -10.14
CA PRO A 413 17.98 -7.97 -10.03
C PRO A 413 16.98 -8.08 -11.21
N GLU A 414 17.46 -8.42 -12.41
CA GLU A 414 16.62 -8.67 -13.58
C GLU A 414 15.71 -9.90 -13.42
N ASP A 415 16.17 -10.96 -12.74
CA ASP A 415 15.36 -12.16 -12.51
C ASP A 415 14.28 -11.89 -11.46
N VAL A 416 14.60 -11.15 -10.39
CA VAL A 416 13.60 -10.67 -9.42
C VAL A 416 12.57 -9.77 -10.11
N ALA A 417 13.03 -8.78 -10.87
CA ALA A 417 12.15 -7.85 -11.57
C ALA A 417 11.22 -8.58 -12.53
N ARG A 418 11.70 -9.63 -13.21
CA ARG A 418 10.88 -10.45 -14.10
C ARG A 418 9.82 -11.25 -13.33
N SER A 419 10.19 -11.84 -12.19
CA SER A 419 9.23 -12.53 -11.32
C SER A 419 8.10 -11.59 -10.87
N VAL A 420 8.45 -10.39 -10.41
CA VAL A 420 7.50 -9.33 -10.04
C VAL A 420 6.62 -8.92 -11.22
N ALA A 421 7.23 -8.62 -12.38
CA ALA A 421 6.51 -8.18 -13.57
C ALA A 421 5.48 -9.19 -14.08
N ILE A 422 5.74 -10.49 -13.92
CA ILE A 422 4.81 -11.57 -14.29
C ILE A 422 3.53 -11.51 -13.45
N VAL A 423 3.63 -11.25 -12.14
CA VAL A 423 2.45 -11.27 -11.24
C VAL A 423 1.85 -9.88 -11.00
N LEU A 424 2.57 -8.81 -11.31
CA LEU A 424 2.15 -7.42 -11.07
C LEU A 424 0.77 -7.08 -11.63
N PRO A 425 0.41 -7.42 -12.89
CA PRO A 425 -0.93 -7.11 -13.41
C PRO A 425 -2.05 -7.79 -12.60
N ALA A 426 -1.82 -9.03 -12.15
CA ALA A 426 -2.78 -9.76 -11.33
C ALA A 426 -2.87 -9.18 -9.91
N MET A 427 -1.75 -8.73 -9.32
CA MET A 427 -1.74 -8.03 -8.02
C MET A 427 -2.55 -6.73 -8.07
N ILE A 428 -2.36 -5.93 -9.11
CA ILE A 428 -3.12 -4.68 -9.31
C ILE A 428 -4.61 -4.99 -9.48
N SER A 429 -4.94 -5.95 -10.34
CA SER A 429 -6.33 -6.35 -10.61
C SER A 429 -7.05 -6.90 -9.39
N ALA A 430 -6.34 -7.64 -8.52
CA ALA A 430 -6.88 -8.17 -7.28
C ALA A 430 -6.94 -7.13 -6.14
N GLY A 431 -6.54 -5.86 -6.38
CA GLY A 431 -6.45 -4.85 -5.34
C GLY A 431 -5.42 -5.17 -4.26
N CYS A 432 -4.40 -5.97 -4.59
CA CYS A 432 -3.33 -6.40 -3.67
C CYS A 432 -2.07 -5.51 -3.73
N ALA A 433 -2.00 -4.64 -4.73
CA ALA A 433 -0.98 -3.60 -4.87
C ALA A 433 -1.44 -2.51 -5.85
N PHE A 434 -0.75 -1.38 -5.85
CA PHE A 434 -0.73 -0.43 -6.97
C PHE A 434 0.70 0.00 -7.24
N ILE A 435 0.95 0.57 -8.42
CA ILE A 435 2.20 1.24 -8.73
C ILE A 435 1.96 2.73 -8.83
N ASP A 436 2.91 3.52 -8.36
CA ASP A 436 2.88 4.97 -8.43
C ASP A 436 4.20 5.48 -9.03
N PRO A 437 4.19 6.57 -9.82
CA PRO A 437 5.41 7.12 -10.37
C PRO A 437 6.19 7.89 -9.30
N LEU A 438 7.50 7.70 -9.29
CA LEU A 438 8.41 8.51 -8.49
C LEU A 438 8.62 9.91 -9.10
N ASN A 439 8.45 10.03 -10.42
CA ASN A 439 8.57 11.27 -11.19
C ASN A 439 7.51 11.31 -12.30
N TYR A 440 7.09 12.52 -12.70
CA TYR A 440 6.02 12.71 -13.69
C TYR A 440 6.33 12.28 -15.15
N ALA A 441 7.53 11.75 -15.41
CA ALA A 441 7.91 11.24 -16.72
C ALA A 441 8.17 9.73 -16.60
N LEU A 442 7.19 8.93 -17.03
CA LEU A 442 7.29 7.49 -17.23
C LEU A 442 7.59 7.18 -18.70
#